data_AF-A0A2E8TI97-F1
#
_entry.id   AF-A0A2E8TI97-F1
#
_cell.length_a   1.000
_cell.length_b   1.000
_cell.length_c   1.000
_cell.angle_alpha   90.00
_cell.angle_beta   90.00
_cell.angle_gamma   90.00
#
_symmetry.space_group_name_H-M   'P 1'
#
loop_
_entity.id
_entity.type
_entity.pdbx_description
1 polymer ?
#
loop_
_entity_poly.entity_id
_entity_poly.type
_entity_poly.pdbx_seq_one_letter_code
_entity_poly.pdbx_strand_id
1 'polypeptide(L)' 'MQNKKNSSFEKIGYSKNIPEDADIHDYEKIKIRDKKGNVNTLYRRRKKIEDLDETTNFITSWNVFKSHLS' A
#
# COMPACT_ATOMS: atom_id res chain seq x y z
N MET A 1 -20.18 -23.15 -4.76
CA MET A 1 -19.15 -22.13 -5.06
C MET A 1 -19.16 -21.10 -3.94
N GLN A 2 -18.13 -21.10 -3.07
CA GLN A 2 -18.09 -20.16 -1.94
C GLN A 2 -17.75 -18.76 -2.44
N ASN A 3 -18.70 -17.84 -2.32
CA ASN A 3 -18.48 -16.40 -2.41
C ASN A 3 -17.46 -15.97 -1.34
N LYS A 4 -16.17 -16.11 -1.64
CA LYS A 4 -15.11 -15.46 -0.85
C LYS A 4 -15.29 -13.97 -1.07
N LYS A 5 -15.91 -13.29 -0.10
CA LYS A 5 -15.77 -11.85 0.07
C LYS A 5 -14.27 -11.58 0.19
N ASN A 6 -13.63 -11.29 -0.94
CA ASN A 6 -12.23 -10.87 -0.95
C ASN A 6 -12.10 -9.78 0.10
N SER A 7 -11.22 -10.01 1.08
CA SER A 7 -11.06 -9.08 2.19
C SER A 7 -10.66 -7.71 1.63
N SER A 8 -11.02 -6.62 2.32
CA SER A 8 -10.64 -5.26 1.88
C SER A 8 -9.13 -5.17 1.59
N PHE A 9 -8.32 -5.91 2.35
CA PHE A 9 -6.88 -5.96 2.20
C PHE A 9 -6.42 -6.71 0.94
N GLU A 10 -7.03 -7.85 0.60
CA GLU A 10 -6.74 -8.57 -0.65
C GLU A 10 -7.04 -7.72 -1.88
N LYS A 11 -8.12 -6.92 -1.84
CA LYS A 11 -8.46 -5.97 -2.91
C LYS A 11 -7.40 -4.88 -3.11
N ILE A 12 -6.67 -4.52 -2.07
CA ILE A 12 -5.63 -3.46 -2.07
C ILE A 12 -4.23 -4.08 -2.27
N GLY A 13 -4.15 -5.39 -2.53
CA GLY A 13 -2.93 -6.10 -2.91
C GLY A 13 -2.19 -6.78 -1.75
N TYR A 14 -2.78 -6.87 -0.56
CA TYR A 14 -2.19 -7.59 0.56
C TYR A 14 -2.50 -9.09 0.49
N SER A 15 -1.49 -9.92 0.72
CA SER A 15 -1.57 -11.37 0.86
C SER A 15 -1.16 -11.81 2.27
N LYS A 16 -1.63 -12.99 2.69
CA LYS A 16 -1.19 -13.62 3.95
C LYS A 16 0.17 -14.30 3.82
N ASN A 17 0.50 -14.72 2.60
CA ASN A 17 1.70 -15.49 2.28
C ASN A 17 2.53 -14.74 1.25
N ILE A 18 3.85 -14.89 1.36
CA ILE A 18 4.83 -14.48 0.37
C ILE A 18 5.30 -15.75 -0.36
N PRO A 19 5.60 -15.70 -1.67
CA PRO A 19 6.22 -16.83 -2.38
C PRO A 19 7.53 -17.26 -1.71
N GLU A 20 7.81 -18.55 -1.70
CA GLU A 20 8.96 -19.12 -0.97
C GLU A 20 10.31 -18.58 -1.47
N ASP A 21 10.40 -18.28 -2.77
CA ASP A 21 11.59 -17.73 -3.42
C ASP A 21 11.65 -16.18 -3.45
N ALA A 22 10.71 -15.49 -2.79
CA ALA A 22 10.65 -14.03 -2.85
C ALA A 22 11.40 -13.37 -1.68
N ASP A 23 12.13 -12.29 -1.99
CA ASP A 23 12.82 -11.50 -0.97
C ASP A 23 11.81 -10.74 -0.09
N ILE A 24 11.88 -10.96 1.22
CA ILE A 24 11.04 -10.28 2.21
C ILE A 24 11.22 -8.75 2.18
N HIS A 25 12.38 -8.26 1.75
CA HIS A 25 12.69 -6.83 1.64
C HIS A 25 11.90 -6.13 0.51
N ASP A 26 11.41 -6.89 -0.47
CA ASP A 26 10.53 -6.39 -1.53
C ASP A 26 9.08 -6.21 -1.07
N TYR A 27 8.77 -6.55 0.18
CA TYR A 27 7.41 -6.50 0.72
C TYR A 27 7.31 -5.53 1.90
N GLU A 28 6.22 -4.78 1.96
CA GLU A 28 5.79 -4.14 3.19
C GLU A 28 4.90 -5.10 3.98
N LYS A 29 4.93 -4.97 5.31
CA LYS A 29 4.14 -5.83 6.20
C LYS A 29 3.33 -4.99 7.18
N ILE A 30 2.08 -5.39 7.40
CA ILE A 30 1.20 -4.82 8.42
C ILE A 30 0.73 -5.91 9.37
N LYS A 31 0.49 -5.54 10.63
CA LYS A 31 -0.11 -6.43 11.63
C LYS A 31 -1.54 -5.98 11.86
N ILE A 32 -2.50 -6.89 11.66
CA ILE A 32 -3.91 -6.65 11.94
C ILE A 32 -4.37 -7.56 13.06
N ARG A 33 -5.19 -7.03 13.97
CA ARG A 33 -5.83 -7.83 15.01
C ARG A 33 -7.23 -8.21 14.54
N ASP A 34 -7.56 -9.49 14.59
CA ASP A 34 -8.91 -9.95 14.29
C ASP A 34 -9.87 -9.66 15.45
N LYS A 35 -11.17 -9.89 15.23
CA LYS A 35 -12.21 -9.71 16.25
C LYS A 35 -12.06 -10.66 17.45
N LYS A 36 -11.26 -11.72 17.33
CA LYS A 36 -10.96 -12.70 18.38
C LYS A 36 -9.68 -12.37 19.14
N GLY A 37 -9.00 -11.28 18.79
CA GLY A 37 -7.75 -10.85 19.42
C GLY A 37 -6.48 -11.41 18.78
N ASN A 38 -6.57 -12.26 17.75
CA ASN A 38 -5.40 -12.84 17.11
C ASN A 38 -4.72 -11.83 16.19
N VAL A 39 -3.39 -11.77 16.28
CA VAL A 39 -2.57 -10.93 15.42
C VAL A 39 -2.22 -11.71 14.15
N ASN A 40 -2.65 -11.19 13.00
CA ASN A 40 -2.31 -11.72 11.68
C ASN A 40 -1.36 -10.73 10.99
N THR A 41 -0.34 -11.26 10.31
CA THR A 41 0.55 -10.45 9.48
C THR A 41 0.11 -10.55 8.02
N LEU A 42 0.04 -9.41 7.35
CA LEU A 42 -0.23 -9.31 5.92
C LEU A 42 0.94 -8.64 5.21
N TYR A 43 1.15 -9.01 3.96
CA TYR A 43 2.28 -8.59 3.15
C TYR A 43 1.77 -7.99 1.83
N ARG A 44 2.37 -6.92 1.35
CA ARG A 44 2.11 -6.38 0.01
C ARG A 44 3.44 -6.10 -0.66
N ARG A 45 3.58 -6.43 -1.94
CA ARG A 45 4.80 -6.10 -2.68
C ARG A 45 4.96 -4.58 -2.72
N ARG A 46 6.11 -4.09 -2.31
CA ARG A 46 6.49 -2.69 -2.48
C ARG A 46 6.46 -2.42 -3.97
N LYS A 47 5.52 -1.60 -4.42
CA LYS A 47 5.74 -0.94 -5.71
C LYS A 47 7.00 -0.13 -5.52
N LYS A 48 7.91 -0.20 -6.49
CA LYS A 48 8.94 0.81 -6.66
C LYS A 48 8.17 2.12 -6.74
N ILE A 49 8.12 2.83 -5.63
CA ILE A 49 7.74 4.24 -5.65
C ILE A 49 8.90 4.78 -6.47
N GLU A 50 8.66 5.11 -7.75
CA GLU A 50 9.47 6.14 -8.38
C GLU A 50 9.53 7.23 -7.33
N ASP A 51 10.74 7.49 -6.81
CA ASP A 51 10.98 8.41 -5.70
C ASP A 51 9.97 9.53 -5.85
N LEU A 52 9.05 9.67 -4.88
CA LEU A 52 8.11 10.77 -4.87
C LEU A 52 8.99 12.00 -4.85
N ASP A 53 9.27 12.55 -6.03
CA ASP A 53 10.15 13.69 -6.18
C ASP A 53 9.39 14.84 -5.52
N GLU A 54 9.69 15.07 -4.25
CA GLU A 54 9.03 16.06 -3.40
C GLU A 54 9.09 17.43 -4.07
N THR A 55 10.13 17.66 -4.89
CA THR A 55 10.30 18.80 -5.79
C THR A 55 9.14 18.92 -6.79
N THR A 56 8.81 17.83 -7.48
CA THR A 56 7.69 17.79 -8.44
C THR A 56 6.36 18.06 -7.74
N ASN A 57 6.13 17.45 -6.58
CA ASN A 57 4.89 17.68 -5.81
C ASN A 57 4.77 19.14 -5.34
N PHE A 58 5.85 19.75 -4.85
CA PHE A 58 5.85 21.16 -4.45
C PHE A 58 5.59 22.10 -5.63
N ILE A 59 6.22 21.87 -6.78
CA ILE A 59 6.03 22.69 -7.99
C ILE A 59 4.57 22.62 -8.46
N THR A 60 3.98 21.42 -8.49
CA THR A 60 2.57 21.26 -8.86
C THR A 60 1.65 22.02 -7.91
N SER A 61 1.83 21.87 -6.59
CA SER A 61 1.03 22.61 -5.61
C SER A 61 1.21 24.13 -5.70
N TRP A 62 2.44 24.61 -5.94
CA TRP A 62 2.74 26.03 -6.06
C TRP A 62 2.15 26.66 -7.33
N ASN A 63 2.13 25.94 -8.44
CA ASN A 63 1.52 26.40 -9.68
C ASN A 63 -0.01 26.52 -9.58
N VAL A 64 -0.67 25.57 -8.91
CA VAL A 64 -2.11 25.65 -8.62
C VAL A 64 -2.41 26.84 -7.71
N PHE A 65 -1.60 27.08 -6.69
CA PHE A 65 -1.78 28.26 -5.83
C PHE A 65 -1.68 29.56 -6.63
N LYS A 66 -0.65 29.71 -7.48
CA LYS A 66 -0.48 30.89 -8.32
C LYS A 66 -1.62 31.12 -9.31
N SER A 67 -2.24 30.07 -9.85
CA SER A 67 -3.35 30.24 -10.81
C SER A 67 -4.61 30.86 -10.19
N HIS A 68 -4.73 30.87 -8.86
CA HIS A 68 -5.86 31.46 -8.13
C HIS A 68 -5.56 32.85 -7.57
N LEU A 69 -4.37 33.39 -7.83
CA LEU A 69 -3.95 34.75 -7.45
C LEU A 69 -4.05 35.75 -8.61
N SER A 70 -4.52 35.32 -9.79
CA SER A 70 -4.72 36.13 -10.99
C SER A 70 -6.16 36.59 -11.15
#